data_AF-A0A0D7BJZ3-F1
#
_entry.id   AF-A0A0D7BJZ3-F1
#
_cell.length_a   1.000
_cell.length_b   1.000
_cell.length_c   1.000
_cell.angle_alpha   90.00
_cell.angle_beta   90.00
_cell.angle_gamma   90.00
#
_symmetry.space_group_name_H-M   'P 1'
#
loop_
_entity.id
_entity.type
_entity.pdbx_description
1 polymer ?
#
loop_
_entity_poly.entity_id
_entity_poly.type
_entity_poly.pdbx_seq_one_letter_code
_entity_poly.pdbx_strand_id
1 'polypeptide(L)'
;MLSSNSLVFLVCVATAGVYCVTVDTPDSAVMCKDVTITWSGGVAPYIVEIVNSEDPTDTLPFNDRFNPGPTNDLNVTHIVAWEANYDVYWTVTDAQGEVGKSASVTVQENPEPGEDECLN
;
A
#
# COMPACT_ATOMS: atom_id res chain seq x y z
N MET A 1 20.45 13.09 -24.86
CA MET A 1 19.07 13.30 -24.39
C MET A 1 19.10 13.11 -22.88
N LEU A 2 19.10 14.20 -22.09
CA LEU A 2 19.00 14.11 -20.63
C LEU A 2 17.52 14.19 -20.28
N SER A 3 16.92 13.11 -19.78
CA SER A 3 15.58 13.15 -19.18
C SER A 3 15.71 13.66 -17.75
N SER A 4 15.19 14.86 -17.52
CA SER A 4 15.05 15.48 -16.22
C SER A 4 13.87 14.85 -15.49
N ASN A 5 14.11 13.91 -14.58
CA ASN A 5 13.06 13.40 -13.69
C ASN A 5 12.84 14.41 -12.56
N SER A 6 11.73 15.13 -12.67
CA SER A 6 11.31 16.18 -11.76
C SER A 6 10.96 15.60 -10.39
N LEU A 7 11.72 15.96 -9.36
CA LEU A 7 11.38 15.73 -7.96
C LEU A 7 10.31 16.75 -7.54
N VAL A 8 9.07 16.31 -7.35
CA VAL A 8 8.04 17.11 -6.68
C VAL A 8 8.16 16.87 -5.18
N PHE A 9 8.84 17.78 -4.48
CA PHE A 9 8.81 17.84 -3.01
C PHE A 9 7.57 18.62 -2.57
N LEU A 10 6.58 17.92 -2.02
CA LEU A 10 5.45 18.53 -1.31
C LEU A 10 5.95 18.99 0.07
N VAL A 11 5.86 20.29 0.35
CA VAL A 11 6.21 20.89 1.64
C VAL A 11 5.00 20.81 2.58
N CYS A 12 5.11 20.02 3.65
CA CYS A 12 4.18 20.08 4.77
C CYS A 12 4.44 21.36 5.60
N VAL A 13 3.45 22.25 5.67
CA VAL A 13 3.48 23.42 6.56
C VAL A 13 3.24 22.96 8.00
N ALA A 14 4.22 23.19 8.88
CA ALA A 14 4.16 22.81 10.28
C ALA A 14 3.38 23.85 11.11
N THR A 15 2.12 23.57 11.40
CA THR A 15 1.38 24.13 12.54
C THR A 15 1.16 23.00 13.55
N ALA A 16 1.31 23.29 14.85
CA ALA A 16 1.33 22.31 15.94
C ALA A 16 0.32 21.15 15.79
N GLY A 17 0.84 19.91 15.80
CA GLY A 17 0.05 18.67 15.87
C GLY A 17 -0.37 18.06 14.53
N VAL A 18 0.50 18.04 13.51
CA VAL A 18 0.21 17.28 12.29
C VAL A 18 0.42 15.79 12.59
N TYR A 19 -0.65 15.06 12.90
CA TYR A 19 -0.66 13.60 12.93
C TYR A 19 -0.62 13.04 11.49
N CYS A 20 0.35 13.49 10.70
CA CYS A 20 0.47 13.06 9.31
C CYS A 20 0.88 11.60 9.30
N VAL A 21 0.05 10.75 8.70
CA VAL A 21 0.41 9.38 8.37
C VAL A 21 1.23 9.40 7.09
N THR A 22 2.47 8.92 7.17
CA THR A 22 3.34 8.74 5.99
C THR A 22 3.48 7.24 5.75
N VAL A 23 3.07 6.77 4.58
CA VAL A 23 3.12 5.34 4.20
C VAL A 23 4.31 5.12 3.28
N ASP A 24 5.20 4.23 3.67
CA ASP A 24 6.34 3.85 2.85
C ASP A 24 5.88 2.96 1.70
N THR A 25 6.44 3.19 0.52
CA THR A 25 6.16 2.35 -0.63
C THR A 25 7.07 1.12 -0.55
N PRO A 26 6.53 -0.11 -0.65
CA PRO A 26 7.37 -1.30 -0.66
C PRO A 26 8.26 -1.32 -1.90
N ASP A 27 9.47 -1.86 -1.78
CA ASP A 27 10.43 -1.95 -2.89
C ASP A 27 9.92 -2.81 -4.06
N SER A 28 9.07 -3.80 -3.76
CA SER A 28 8.43 -4.68 -4.73
C SER A 28 7.17 -5.34 -4.17
N ALA A 29 6.20 -5.61 -5.03
CA ALA A 29 5.08 -6.51 -4.77
C ALA A 29 5.12 -7.63 -5.82
N VAL A 30 5.32 -8.87 -5.39
CA VAL A 30 5.40 -10.04 -6.28
C VAL A 30 4.21 -10.94 -6.00
N MET A 31 3.48 -11.31 -7.04
CA MET A 31 2.31 -12.20 -6.96
C MET A 31 2.60 -13.43 -6.10
N CYS A 32 1.70 -13.72 -5.16
CA CYS A 32 1.77 -14.85 -4.23
C CYS A 32 3.01 -14.92 -3.32
N LYS A 33 3.74 -13.80 -3.14
CA LYS A 33 4.76 -13.65 -2.11
C LYS A 33 4.33 -12.65 -1.05
N ASP A 34 4.98 -12.69 0.10
CA ASP A 34 4.74 -11.73 1.17
C ASP A 34 5.27 -10.35 0.78
N VAL A 35 4.49 -9.32 1.10
CA VAL A 35 4.90 -7.92 1.07
C VAL A 35 4.68 -7.32 2.46
N THR A 36 5.64 -6.49 2.90
CA THR A 36 5.54 -5.74 4.14
C THR A 36 5.38 -4.26 3.82
N ILE A 37 4.38 -3.65 4.44
CA ILE A 37 4.11 -2.22 4.37
C ILE A 37 4.41 -1.61 5.71
N THR A 38 5.07 -0.45 5.71
CA THR A 38 5.40 0.32 6.90
C THR A 38 4.86 1.73 6.80
N TRP A 39 4.57 2.34 7.94
CA TRP A 39 4.20 3.76 8.00
C TRP A 39 4.73 4.41 9.27
N SER A 40 4.66 5.74 9.31
CA SER A 40 5.01 6.54 10.48
C SER A 40 4.00 7.66 10.70
N GLY A 41 3.96 8.17 11.94
CA GLY A 41 3.01 9.20 12.35
C GLY A 41 1.60 8.67 12.63
N GLY A 42 0.62 9.57 12.64
CA GLY A 42 -0.76 9.28 13.01
C GLY A 42 -0.96 8.86 14.48
N VAL A 43 -2.16 8.39 14.80
CA VAL A 43 -2.44 7.71 16.08
C VAL A 43 -3.23 6.42 15.86
N ALA A 44 -2.76 5.36 16.51
CA ALA A 44 -3.43 4.07 16.52
C ALA A 44 -4.87 4.13 17.11
N PRO A 45 -5.77 3.20 16.73
CA PRO A 45 -5.55 2.12 15.77
C PRO A 45 -5.51 2.60 14.30
N TYR A 46 -4.83 1.83 13.47
CA TYR A 46 -4.70 2.05 12.04
C TYR A 46 -5.51 1.03 11.26
N ILE A 47 -6.16 1.49 10.21
CA ILE A 47 -6.85 0.65 9.21
C ILE A 47 -6.01 0.71 7.94
N VAL A 48 -5.57 -0.44 7.45
CA VAL A 48 -4.78 -0.56 6.22
C VAL A 48 -5.65 -1.12 5.13
N GLU A 49 -5.65 -0.48 3.97
CA GLU A 49 -6.40 -0.88 2.79
C GLU A 49 -5.50 -0.89 1.56
N ILE A 50 -5.88 -1.68 0.55
CA ILE A 50 -5.18 -1.80 -0.73
C ILE A 50 -6.14 -1.37 -1.81
N VAL A 51 -5.64 -0.58 -2.74
CA VAL A 51 -6.46 0.05 -3.76
C VAL A 51 -5.82 -0.17 -5.13
N ASN A 52 -6.64 -0.53 -6.11
CA ASN A 52 -6.26 -0.54 -7.51
C ASN A 52 -6.11 0.91 -8.00
N SER A 53 -4.96 1.23 -8.58
CA SER A 53 -4.66 2.57 -9.09
C SER A 53 -5.48 2.93 -10.32
N GLU A 54 -5.83 1.94 -11.15
CA GLU A 54 -6.60 2.13 -12.38
C GLU A 54 -8.10 2.31 -12.11
N ASP A 55 -8.62 1.59 -11.12
CA ASP A 55 -10.01 1.72 -10.66
C ASP A 55 -10.11 1.63 -9.13
N PRO A 56 -10.10 2.76 -8.41
CA PRO A 56 -10.18 2.78 -6.95
C PRO A 56 -11.59 2.46 -6.41
N THR A 57 -12.58 2.29 -7.30
CA THR A 57 -13.94 1.87 -6.94
C THR A 57 -14.17 0.38 -7.15
N ASP A 58 -13.26 -0.28 -7.88
CA ASP A 58 -13.25 -1.71 -8.03
C ASP A 58 -13.01 -2.32 -6.65
N THR A 59 -14.05 -2.99 -6.15
CA THR A 59 -13.91 -3.81 -4.95
C THR A 59 -13.10 -4.99 -5.42
N LEU A 60 -11.77 -4.88 -5.33
CA LEU A 60 -10.84 -5.89 -5.82
C LEU A 60 -11.41 -7.25 -5.41
N PRO A 61 -11.63 -8.21 -6.34
CA PRO A 61 -12.25 -9.49 -6.02
C PRO A 61 -11.48 -10.29 -4.96
N PHE A 62 -10.27 -9.83 -4.63
CA PHE A 62 -9.36 -10.39 -3.64
C PHE A 62 -9.18 -9.53 -2.38
N ASN A 63 -9.88 -8.40 -2.24
CA ASN A 63 -9.81 -7.56 -1.02
C ASN A 63 -10.26 -8.34 0.22
N ASP A 64 -11.12 -9.35 0.05
CA ASP A 64 -11.51 -10.28 1.12
C ASP A 64 -10.34 -11.05 1.73
N ARG A 65 -9.20 -11.16 1.01
CA ARG A 65 -7.96 -11.81 1.49
C ARG A 65 -7.04 -10.85 2.23
N PHE A 66 -7.22 -9.55 2.06
CA PHE A 66 -6.48 -8.52 2.77
C PHE A 66 -7.39 -7.79 3.74
N ASN A 67 -7.54 -8.35 4.94
CA ASN A 67 -8.25 -7.71 6.04
C ASN A 67 -7.47 -7.89 7.34
N PRO A 68 -6.38 -7.11 7.56
CA PRO A 68 -5.61 -7.18 8.80
C PRO A 68 -6.42 -6.74 10.03
N GLY A 69 -7.59 -6.11 9.83
CA GLY A 69 -8.33 -5.43 10.88
C GLY A 69 -7.58 -4.20 11.41
N PRO A 70 -8.16 -3.49 12.41
CA PRO A 70 -7.48 -2.39 13.05
C PRO A 70 -6.24 -2.87 13.81
N THR A 71 -5.09 -2.21 13.62
CA THR A 71 -3.82 -2.55 14.28
C THR A 71 -3.23 -1.37 15.05
N ASN A 72 -2.43 -1.64 16.09
CA ASN A 72 -1.62 -0.63 16.75
C ASN A 72 -0.15 -0.65 16.31
N ASP A 73 0.23 -1.63 15.49
CA ASP A 73 1.56 -1.70 14.90
C ASP A 73 1.72 -0.66 13.80
N LEU A 74 2.97 -0.39 13.41
CA LEU A 74 3.31 0.52 12.31
C LEU A 74 3.70 -0.24 11.02
N ASN A 75 3.34 -1.52 10.96
CA ASN A 75 3.58 -2.37 9.81
C ASN A 75 2.52 -3.46 9.71
N VAL A 76 2.29 -3.94 8.48
CA VAL A 76 1.50 -5.13 8.18
C VAL A 76 2.25 -5.93 7.11
N THR A 77 2.34 -7.24 7.30
CA THR A 77 2.82 -8.18 6.28
C THR A 77 1.65 -9.01 5.79
N HIS A 78 1.52 -9.16 4.48
CA HIS A 78 0.48 -9.96 3.85
C HIS A 78 0.95 -10.56 2.53
N ILE A 79 0.25 -11.60 2.08
CA ILE A 79 0.48 -12.18 0.76
C ILE A 79 -0.09 -11.24 -0.32
N VAL A 80 0.63 -11.11 -1.43
CA VAL A 80 0.18 -10.39 -2.63
C VAL A 80 -0.76 -11.28 -3.45
N ALA A 81 -2.04 -11.30 -3.08
CA ALA A 81 -3.06 -12.11 -3.74
C ALA A 81 -3.72 -11.39 -4.93
N TRP A 82 -2.90 -10.83 -5.82
CA TRP A 82 -3.33 -10.15 -7.05
C TRP A 82 -2.52 -10.63 -8.24
N GLU A 83 -3.14 -10.65 -9.42
CA GLU A 83 -2.46 -10.96 -10.66
C GLU A 83 -1.34 -9.94 -10.95
N ALA A 84 -0.34 -10.36 -11.72
CA ALA A 84 0.70 -9.48 -12.20
C ALA A 84 0.13 -8.38 -13.12
N ASN A 85 0.85 -7.26 -13.22
CA ASN A 85 0.55 -6.07 -14.02
C ASN A 85 -0.60 -5.19 -13.48
N TYR A 86 -1.20 -5.52 -12.34
CA TYR A 86 -2.03 -4.56 -11.61
C TYR A 86 -1.15 -3.49 -10.95
N ASP A 87 -1.53 -2.23 -11.06
CA ASP A 87 -0.91 -1.14 -10.31
C ASP A 87 -1.68 -0.91 -9.00
N VAL A 88 -1.06 -1.14 -7.85
CA VAL A 88 -1.72 -1.02 -6.54
C VAL A 88 -1.01 -0.02 -5.63
N TYR A 89 -1.74 0.55 -4.67
CA TYR A 89 -1.16 1.33 -3.58
C TYR A 89 -1.85 1.00 -2.26
N TRP A 90 -1.20 1.34 -1.16
CA TRP A 90 -1.73 1.17 0.18
C TRP A 90 -2.20 2.51 0.75
N THR A 91 -3.31 2.46 1.48
CA THR A 91 -3.77 3.57 2.32
C THR A 91 -3.77 3.13 3.77
N VAL A 92 -3.38 4.06 4.65
CA VAL A 92 -3.43 3.86 6.10
C VAL A 92 -4.25 4.98 6.69
N THR A 93 -5.38 4.63 7.29
CA THR A 93 -6.26 5.56 7.99
C THR A 93 -6.06 5.41 9.49
N ASP A 94 -5.77 6.49 10.19
CA ASP A 94 -5.58 6.48 11.63
C ASP A 94 -6.90 6.70 12.41
N ALA A 95 -6.83 6.68 13.74
CA ALA A 95 -8.01 6.81 14.60
C ALA A 95 -8.68 8.19 14.56
N GLN A 96 -7.99 9.21 14.06
CA GLN A 96 -8.48 10.57 13.86
C GLN A 96 -9.06 10.77 12.47
N GLY A 97 -8.90 9.78 11.59
CA GLY A 97 -9.33 9.83 10.19
C GLY A 97 -8.29 10.45 9.26
N GLU A 98 -7.04 10.63 9.71
CA GLU A 98 -5.96 11.05 8.83
C GLU A 98 -5.55 9.89 7.94
N VAL A 99 -5.42 10.15 6.64
CA VAL A 99 -5.13 9.13 5.63
C VAL A 99 -3.76 9.38 5.02
N GLY A 100 -2.86 8.42 5.20
CA GLY A 100 -1.61 8.31 4.46
C GLY A 100 -1.78 7.41 3.24
N LYS A 101 -1.01 7.66 2.19
CA LYS A 101 -1.03 6.89 0.95
C LYS A 101 0.39 6.64 0.44
N SER A 102 0.68 5.42 -0.01
CA SER A 102 1.95 5.09 -0.68
C SER A 102 1.95 5.54 -2.14
N ALA A 103 3.12 5.48 -2.80
CA ALA A 103 3.15 5.46 -4.26
C ALA A 103 2.56 4.14 -4.78
N SER A 104 2.15 4.15 -6.05
CA SER A 104 1.71 2.94 -6.74
C SER A 104 2.89 2.01 -7.06
N VAL A 105 2.64 0.71 -6.99
CA VAL A 105 3.58 -0.36 -7.33
C VAL A 105 2.89 -1.30 -8.30
N THR A 106 3.56 -1.61 -9.41
CA THR A 106 3.12 -2.65 -10.34
C THR A 106 3.41 -4.01 -9.76
N VAL A 107 2.38 -4.86 -9.64
CA VAL A 107 2.53 -6.25 -9.19
C VAL A 107 3.34 -7.02 -10.23
N GLN A 108 4.39 -7.68 -9.75
CA GLN A 108 5.29 -8.47 -10.58
C GLN A 108 4.84 -9.92 -10.66
N GLU A 109 5.07 -10.53 -11.83
CA GLU A 109 4.89 -11.96 -12.04
C GLU A 109 5.76 -12.77 -11.08
N ASN A 110 5.20 -13.82 -10.51
CA ASN A 110 5.99 -14.80 -9.77
C ASN A 110 6.73 -15.70 -10.77
N PRO A 111 8.08 -15.73 -10.77
CA PRO A 111 8.83 -16.54 -11.73
C PRO A 111 8.76 -18.06 -11.44
N GLU A 112 8.21 -18.48 -10.29
CA GLU A 112 8.09 -19.88 -9.91
C GLU A 112 6.84 -20.55 -10.54
N PRO A 113 6.96 -21.77 -11.11
CA PRO A 113 5.87 -22.41 -11.83
C PRO A 113 4.77 -22.95 -10.89
N GLY A 114 3.51 -22.68 -11.22
CA GLY A 114 2.33 -23.19 -10.49
C GLY A 114 1.84 -22.29 -9.34
N GLU A 115 2.28 -21.03 -9.30
CA GLU A 115 2.14 -20.16 -8.13
C GLU A 115 0.96 -19.18 -8.21
N ASP A 116 -0.13 -19.55 -8.90
CA ASP A 116 -1.38 -18.79 -8.89
C ASP A 116 -2.31 -19.25 -7.74
N GLU A 117 -1.82 -20.13 -6.87
CA GLU A 117 -2.62 -20.74 -5.79
C GLU A 117 -3.16 -19.70 -4.81
N CYS A 118 -2.47 -18.57 -4.62
CA CYS A 118 -2.96 -17.51 -3.74
C CYS A 118 -4.09 -16.68 -4.36
N LEU A 119 -4.34 -16.81 -5.67
CA LEU A 119 -5.41 -16.10 -6.39
C LEU A 119 -6.75 -16.84 -6.31
N ASN A 120 -6.76 -18.13 -5.96
CA ASN A 120 -7.97 -18.98 -5.92
C ASN A 120 -8.59 -19.07 -4.54
#